data_AF-A0A368NDL6-F1
#
_entry.id   AF-A0A368NDL6-F1
#
_cell.length_a   1.000
_cell.length_b   1.000
_cell.length_c   1.000
_cell.angle_alpha   90.00
_cell.angle_beta   90.00
_cell.angle_gamma   90.00
#
_symmetry.space_group_name_H-M   'P 1'
#
loop_
_entity.id
_entity.type
_entity.pdbx_description
1 polymer ?
#
loop_
_entity_poly.entity_id
_entity_poly.type
_entity_poly.pdbx_seq_one_letter_code
_entity_poly.pdbx_strand_id
1 'polypeptide(L)'
;MAGTTAHASSLWLVAVVTLVADGALTVYGIRLGLTEVNPVAAGLIADVGIVPALAILKGSAVAVAGAGWVVMPADYRGLVPAGLVLPWAFASVVNAVAIGLAL
;
A
#
# COMPACT_ATOMS: atom_id res chain seq x y z
N MET A 1 -21.39 14.53 -16.02
CA MET A 1 -19.97 14.56 -15.59
C MET A 1 -19.59 13.12 -15.25
N ALA A 2 -18.55 12.56 -15.85
CA ALA A 2 -18.08 11.23 -15.48
C ALA A 2 -17.33 11.35 -14.14
N GLY A 3 -17.99 10.97 -13.05
CA GLY A 3 -17.37 10.95 -11.72
C GLY A 3 -16.20 9.97 -11.68
N THR A 4 -15.31 10.14 -10.70
CA THR A 4 -14.14 9.27 -10.47
C THR A 4 -14.48 7.77 -10.39
N THR A 5 -15.73 7.46 -10.06
CA THR A 5 -16.28 6.12 -9.91
C THR A 5 -16.30 5.29 -11.19
N ALA A 6 -16.27 5.93 -12.38
CA ALA A 6 -16.15 5.22 -13.66
C ALA A 6 -14.88 4.35 -13.73
N HIS A 7 -13.83 4.73 -12.99
CA HIS A 7 -12.55 4.01 -12.91
C HIS A 7 -12.36 3.30 -11.58
N ALA A 8 -13.38 3.20 -10.72
CA ALA A 8 -13.19 2.63 -9.38
C ALA A 8 -12.73 1.17 -9.42
N SER A 9 -13.28 0.35 -10.32
CA SER A 9 -12.88 -1.06 -10.43
C SER A 9 -11.42 -1.23 -10.86
N SER A 10 -10.95 -0.43 -11.82
CA SER A 10 -9.54 -0.47 -12.23
C SER A 10 -8.63 0.06 -11.12
N LEU A 11 -9.04 1.11 -10.41
CA LEU A 11 -8.27 1.63 -9.26
C LEU A 11 -8.19 0.62 -8.12
N TRP A 12 -9.25 -0.15 -7.83
CA TRP A 12 -9.19 -1.23 -6.85
C TRP A 12 -8.25 -2.35 -7.28
N LEU A 13 -8.29 -2.74 -8.56
CA LEU A 13 -7.34 -3.72 -9.10
C LEU A 13 -5.89 -3.23 -8.96
N VAL A 14 -5.62 -1.99 -9.36
CA VAL A 14 -4.29 -1.38 -9.20
C VAL A 14 -3.91 -1.31 -7.72
N ALA A 15 -4.85 -0.99 -6.82
CA ALA A 15 -4.60 -0.95 -5.37
C ALA A 15 -4.13 -2.32 -4.87
N VAL A 16 -4.80 -3.40 -5.26
CA VAL A 16 -4.40 -4.77 -4.90
C VAL A 16 -3.01 -5.11 -5.45
N VAL A 17 -2.74 -4.79 -6.72
CA VAL A 17 -1.43 -5.02 -7.34
C VAL A 17 -0.33 -4.27 -6.59
N THR A 18 -0.53 -2.97 -6.33
CA THR A 18 0.44 -2.15 -5.60
C THR A 18 0.59 -2.58 -4.15
N LEU A 19 -0.47 -3.06 -3.49
CA LEU A 19 -0.41 -3.62 -2.14
C LEU A 19 0.53 -4.83 -2.08
N VAL A 20 0.37 -5.75 -3.03
CA VAL A 20 1.17 -6.97 -3.13
C VAL A 20 2.61 -6.63 -3.49
N ALA A 21 2.83 -5.76 -4.49
CA ALA A 21 4.16 -5.33 -4.89
C ALA A 21 4.91 -4.67 -3.73
N ASP A 22 4.29 -3.70 -3.06
CA ASP A 22 4.87 -2.99 -1.92
C ASP A 22 5.26 -3.97 -0.81
N GLY A 23 4.35 -4.88 -0.41
CA GLY A 23 4.63 -5.87 0.63
C GLY A 23 5.74 -6.85 0.25
N ALA A 24 5.72 -7.37 -0.98
CA ALA A 24 6.73 -8.31 -1.46
C ALA A 24 8.11 -7.66 -1.54
N LEU A 25 8.21 -6.43 -2.04
CA LEU A 25 9.46 -5.69 -2.17
C LEU A 25 10.01 -5.30 -0.80
N THR A 26 9.18 -4.87 0.15
CA THR A 26 9.63 -4.62 1.54
C THR A 26 10.20 -5.89 2.17
N VAL A 27 9.52 -7.04 2.04
CA VAL A 27 10.03 -8.31 2.56
C VAL A 27 11.34 -8.71 1.89
N TYR A 28 11.43 -8.55 0.57
CA TYR A 28 12.63 -8.91 -0.16
C TYR A 28 13.81 -7.98 0.19
N GLY A 29 13.60 -6.67 0.24
CA GLY A 29 14.62 -5.69 0.63
C GLY A 29 15.16 -5.94 2.03
N ILE A 30 14.29 -6.21 3.01
CA ILE A 30 14.74 -6.55 4.37
C ILE A 30 15.55 -7.84 4.40
N ARG A 31 15.19 -8.85 3.59
CA ARG A 31 15.99 -10.09 3.46
C ARG A 31 17.36 -9.87 2.81
N LEU A 32 17.49 -8.83 1.98
CA LEU A 32 18.78 -8.38 1.43
C LEU A 32 19.60 -7.53 2.43
N GLY A 33 19.06 -7.24 3.61
CA GLY A 33 19.72 -6.42 4.63
C GLY A 33 19.41 -4.93 4.57
N LEU A 34 18.47 -4.50 3.72
CA LEU A 34 17.98 -3.12 3.72
C LEU A 34 17.17 -2.84 5.00
N THR A 35 17.24 -1.60 5.46
CA THR A 35 16.51 -1.15 6.66
C THR A 35 15.23 -0.42 6.26
N GLU A 36 14.12 -0.74 6.93
CA GLU A 36 12.85 -0.02 6.76
C GLU A 36 13.00 1.43 7.26
N VAL A 37 12.67 2.40 6.40
CA VAL A 37 12.85 3.84 6.68
C VAL A 37 11.60 4.43 7.32
N ASN A 38 10.42 3.83 7.09
CA ASN A 38 9.20 4.27 7.74
C ASN A 38 9.25 3.92 9.24
N PRO A 39 9.31 4.91 10.15
CA PRO A 39 9.51 4.64 11.59
C PRO A 39 8.34 3.87 12.21
N VAL A 40 7.12 4.05 11.70
CA VAL A 40 5.93 3.32 12.17
C VAL A 40 6.02 1.85 11.75
N ALA A 41 6.41 1.60 10.50
CA ALA A 41 6.60 0.24 10.01
C ALA A 41 7.77 -0.44 10.72
N ALA A 42 8.92 0.23 10.83
CA ALA A 42 10.10 -0.28 11.50
C ALA A 42 9.80 -0.65 12.97
N GLY A 43 9.11 0.22 13.71
CA GLY A 43 8.71 -0.04 15.09
C GLY A 43 7.81 -1.27 15.21
N LEU A 44 6.77 -1.36 14.38
CA LEU A 44 5.86 -2.49 14.43
C LEU A 44 6.54 -3.80 14.00
N ILE A 45 7.43 -3.75 13.00
CA ILE A 45 8.24 -4.91 12.58
C ILE A 45 9.13 -5.39 13.73
N ALA A 46 9.70 -4.48 14.52
CA ALA A 46 10.50 -4.83 15.69
C ALA A 46 9.66 -5.52 16.79
N ASP A 47 8.40 -5.10 16.97
CA ASP A 47 7.52 -5.63 18.02
C ASP A 47 6.90 -6.99 17.66
N VAL A 48 6.42 -7.16 16.42
CA VAL A 48 5.61 -8.34 16.03
C VAL A 48 6.17 -9.12 14.84
N GLY A 49 7.32 -8.70 14.30
CA GLY A 49 7.93 -9.29 13.12
C GLY A 49 7.32 -8.77 11.80
N ILE A 50 8.01 -9.05 10.69
CA ILE A 50 7.72 -8.44 9.39
C ILE A 50 6.34 -8.79 8.82
N VAL A 51 5.97 -10.07 8.83
CA VAL A 51 4.70 -10.52 8.21
C VAL A 51 3.49 -10.00 9.00
N PRO A 52 3.42 -10.16 10.34
CA PRO A 52 2.32 -9.60 11.12
C PRO A 52 2.23 -8.07 11.04
N ALA A 53 3.37 -7.37 11.06
CA ALA A 53 3.39 -5.91 10.95
C ALA A 53 2.80 -5.43 9.62
N LEU A 54 3.21 -6.02 8.49
CA LEU A 54 2.67 -5.68 7.18
C LEU A 54 1.18 -5.99 7.06
N ALA A 55 0.73 -7.12 7.62
CA ALA A 55 -0.69 -7.49 7.63
C ALA A 55 -1.53 -6.47 8.41
N ILE A 56 -1.05 -6.03 9.57
CA ILE A 56 -1.74 -5.03 10.41
C ILE A 56 -1.80 -3.67 9.68
N LEU A 57 -0.68 -3.18 9.16
CA LEU A 57 -0.60 -1.87 8.51
C LEU A 57 -1.44 -1.81 7.22
N LYS A 58 -1.29 -2.81 6.35
CA LYS A 58 -2.06 -2.86 5.10
C LYS A 58 -3.53 -3.16 5.37
N GLY A 59 -3.83 -4.07 6.30
CA GLY A 59 -5.19 -4.41 6.70
C GLY A 59 -5.95 -3.22 7.27
N SER A 60 -5.31 -2.44 8.15
CA SER A 60 -5.91 -1.22 8.71
C SER A 60 -6.15 -0.15 7.65
N ALA A 61 -5.21 0.07 6.71
CA ALA A 61 -5.40 0.99 5.59
C ALA A 61 -6.57 0.55 4.68
N VAL A 62 -6.68 -0.74 4.36
CA VAL A 62 -7.82 -1.29 3.58
C VAL A 62 -9.13 -1.13 4.34
N ALA A 63 -9.14 -1.34 5.66
CA ALA A 63 -10.33 -1.16 6.48
C ALA A 63 -10.81 0.31 6.49
N VAL A 64 -9.88 1.26 6.63
CA VAL A 64 -10.16 2.70 6.53
C VAL A 64 -10.70 3.04 5.15
N ALA A 65 -10.10 2.50 4.08
CA ALA A 65 -10.61 2.69 2.73
C ALA A 65 -12.03 2.10 2.56
N GLY A 66 -12.30 0.91 3.11
CA GLY A 66 -13.64 0.31 3.10
C GLY A 66 -14.68 1.20 3.78
N ALA A 67 -14.36 1.74 4.95
CA ALA A 67 -15.22 2.71 5.63
C ALA A 67 -15.43 3.98 4.78
N GLY A 68 -14.34 4.51 4.21
CA GLY A 68 -14.37 5.66 3.30
C GLY A 68 -15.28 5.42 2.08
N TRP A 69 -15.22 4.23 1.48
CA TRP A 69 -16.05 3.84 0.34
C TRP A 69 -17.55 3.89 0.66
N VAL A 70 -17.94 3.43 1.85
CA VAL A 70 -19.33 3.40 2.30
C VAL A 70 -19.89 4.81 2.47
N VAL A 71 -19.12 5.72 3.08
CA VAL A 71 -19.58 7.09 3.37
C VAL A 71 -19.41 8.07 2.21
N MET A 72 -18.52 7.77 1.26
CA MET A 72 -18.21 8.68 0.15
C MET A 72 -19.39 8.76 -0.85
N PRO A 73 -19.79 9.97 -1.29
CA PRO A 73 -20.81 10.13 -2.31
C PRO A 73 -20.44 9.43 -3.62
N ALA A 74 -21.45 8.93 -4.33
CA ALA A 74 -21.27 8.03 -5.47
C ALA A 74 -20.36 8.58 -6.57
N ASP A 75 -20.27 9.89 -6.78
CA ASP A 75 -19.42 10.50 -7.82
C ASP A 75 -17.92 10.56 -7.44
N TYR A 76 -17.61 10.44 -6.14
CA TYR A 76 -16.26 10.60 -5.58
C TYR A 76 -15.65 9.31 -5.05
N ARG A 77 -16.38 8.19 -5.11
CA ARG A 77 -15.92 6.90 -4.57
C ARG A 77 -14.61 6.42 -5.18
N GLY A 78 -14.30 6.79 -6.43
CA GLY A 78 -13.01 6.46 -7.06
C GLY A 78 -11.80 7.05 -6.33
N LEU A 79 -11.97 8.13 -5.55
CA LEU A 79 -10.88 8.70 -4.74
C LEU A 79 -10.40 7.76 -3.64
N VAL A 80 -11.24 6.85 -3.16
CA VAL A 80 -10.91 5.91 -2.09
C VAL A 80 -9.82 4.92 -2.51
N PRO A 81 -9.99 4.11 -3.59
CA PRO A 81 -8.90 3.26 -4.05
C PRO A 81 -7.72 4.07 -4.59
N ALA A 82 -7.93 5.26 -5.17
CA ALA A 82 -6.82 6.12 -5.58
C ALA A 82 -5.92 6.52 -4.40
N GLY A 83 -6.50 6.79 -3.23
CA GLY A 83 -5.77 7.08 -2.00
C GLY A 83 -4.93 5.91 -1.48
N LEU A 84 -5.27 4.67 -1.84
CA LEU A 84 -4.44 3.49 -1.58
C LEU A 84 -3.35 3.30 -2.63
N VAL A 85 -3.71 3.44 -3.91
CA VAL A 85 -2.80 3.24 -5.05
C VAL A 85 -1.59 4.15 -4.95
N LEU A 86 -1.79 5.45 -4.74
CA LEU A 86 -0.71 6.44 -4.81
C LEU A 86 0.45 6.15 -3.84
N PRO A 87 0.24 5.98 -2.52
CA PRO A 87 1.33 5.71 -1.60
C PRO A 87 1.98 4.34 -1.83
N TRP A 88 1.21 3.28 -2.12
CA TRP A 88 1.79 1.95 -2.33
C TRP A 88 2.52 1.82 -3.67
N ALA A 89 2.05 2.47 -4.73
CA ALA A 89 2.77 2.53 -6.00
C ALA A 89 4.11 3.25 -5.81
N PHE A 90 4.09 4.40 -5.13
CA PHE A 90 5.31 5.15 -4.84
C PHE A 90 6.31 4.33 -4.00
N ALA A 91 5.85 3.72 -2.92
CA ALA A 91 6.68 2.85 -2.07
C ALA A 91 7.23 1.64 -2.85
N SER A 92 6.41 1.02 -3.72
CA SER A 92 6.87 -0.07 -4.60
C SER A 92 8.01 0.36 -5.52
N VAL A 93 7.90 1.55 -6.13
CA VAL A 93 8.97 2.10 -6.99
C VAL A 93 10.24 2.35 -6.19
N VAL A 94 10.12 2.99 -5.03
CA VAL A 94 11.26 3.26 -4.14
C VAL A 94 11.94 1.96 -3.71
N ASN A 95 11.17 0.95 -3.30
CA ASN A 95 11.71 -0.34 -2.91
C ASN A 95 12.39 -1.05 -4.08
N ALA A 96 11.78 -1.04 -5.27
CA ALA A 96 12.38 -1.64 -6.47
C ALA A 96 13.73 -0.98 -6.82
N VAL A 97 13.81 0.36 -6.75
CA VAL A 97 15.05 1.11 -6.97
C VAL A 97 16.08 0.76 -5.90
N ALA A 98 15.71 0.78 -4.61
CA ALA A 98 16.62 0.48 -3.51
C ALA A 98 17.19 -0.94 -3.61
N ILE A 99 16.34 -1.92 -3.95
CA ILE A 99 16.75 -3.32 -4.19
C ILE A 99 17.68 -3.39 -5.39
N GLY A 100 17.35 -2.74 -6.51
CA GLY A 100 18.19 -2.70 -7.69
C GLY A 100 19.57 -2.07 -7.46
N LEU A 101 19.68 -1.12 -6.52
CA LEU A 101 20.95 -0.52 -6.11
C LEU A 101 21.75 -1.39 -5.11
N ALA A 102 21.11 -2.38 -4.50
CA ALA A 102 21.72 -3.28 -3.51
C ALA A 102 22.20 -4.62 -4.10
N LEU A 103 21.84 -4.91 -5.35
CA LEU A 103 22.32 -6.05 -6.14
C LEU A 103 23.62 -5.70 -6.87
#